data_AF-A0A927NPT7-F1
#
_entry.id   AF-A0A927NPT7-F1
#
_cell.length_a   1.000
_cell.length_b   1.000
_cell.length_c   1.000
_cell.angle_alpha   90.00
_cell.angle_beta   90.00
_cell.angle_gamma   90.00
#
_symmetry.space_group_name_H-M   'P 1'
#
loop_
_entity.id
_entity.type
_entity.pdbx_description
1 polymer ?
#
loop_
_entity_poly.entity_id
_entity_poly.type
_entity_poly.pdbx_seq_one_letter_code
_entity_poly.pdbx_strand_id
1 'polypeptide(L)'
;MAKVKGEKVKLFFAEFKKFITRGNVLDMSVGVIVGGAFTAIVNGMSNFILKPVINWLIAILIGKDGLEGAVTMLSPAYTLDETGAKVIDLANSIYIDWGSFISSIINFLLIAFVLFSIVRIINKIAAAQDKFADEQMVIYRRKKIIFEYRMQGMSKAEAKAKYLQDVKDAEIKKAEKEMQEAKALEEEKRLAEEKANENVLLLKEIRDILKANAEK
;
A
#
# COMPACT_ATOMS: atom_id res chain seq x y z
N MET A 1 -47.71 -29.69 -10.64
CA MET A 1 -46.43 -29.09 -11.12
C MET A 1 -45.94 -27.87 -10.30
N ALA A 2 -46.81 -27.07 -9.68
CA ALA A 2 -46.39 -25.88 -8.89
C ALA A 2 -45.58 -26.20 -7.61
N LYS A 3 -45.87 -27.31 -6.93
CA LYS A 3 -45.23 -27.68 -5.64
C LYS A 3 -43.73 -28.03 -5.78
N VAL A 4 -43.37 -28.72 -6.87
CA VAL A 4 -41.98 -29.11 -7.20
C VAL A 4 -41.12 -27.88 -7.52
N LYS A 5 -41.71 -26.84 -8.11
CA LYS A 5 -41.00 -25.59 -8.46
C LYS A 5 -40.59 -24.80 -7.21
N GLY A 6 -41.47 -24.74 -6.20
CA GLY A 6 -41.18 -24.05 -4.94
C GLY A 6 -40.12 -24.74 -4.07
N GLU A 7 -40.02 -26.06 -4.14
CA GLU A 7 -39.04 -26.84 -3.40
C GLU A 7 -37.62 -26.68 -3.97
N LYS A 8 -37.49 -26.68 -5.30
CA LYS A 8 -36.23 -26.38 -5.99
C LYS A 8 -35.71 -24.97 -5.71
N VAL A 9 -36.61 -23.99 -5.60
CA VAL A 9 -36.25 -22.60 -5.24
C VAL A 9 -35.69 -22.52 -3.82
N LYS A 10 -36.33 -23.20 -2.85
CA LYS A 10 -35.82 -23.26 -1.48
C LYS A 10 -34.47 -23.97 -1.39
N LEU A 11 -34.27 -25.04 -2.16
CA LEU A 11 -33.00 -25.76 -2.24
C LEU A 11 -31.88 -24.87 -2.79
N PHE A 12 -32.14 -24.13 -3.88
CA PHE A 12 -31.20 -23.17 -4.45
C PHE A 12 -30.81 -22.07 -3.45
N PHE A 13 -31.77 -21.45 -2.73
CA PHE A 13 -31.45 -20.45 -1.72
C PHE A 13 -30.68 -21.03 -0.52
N ALA A 14 -30.93 -22.28 -0.15
CA ALA A 14 -30.17 -22.97 0.89
C ALA A 14 -28.72 -23.25 0.45
N GLU A 15 -28.53 -23.70 -0.79
CA GLU A 15 -27.21 -23.90 -1.41
C GLU A 15 -26.47 -22.58 -1.60
N PHE A 16 -27.16 -21.52 -2.03
CA PHE A 16 -26.62 -20.17 -2.15
C PHE A 16 -26.21 -19.61 -0.78
N LYS A 17 -27.05 -19.75 0.25
CA LYS A 17 -26.71 -19.37 1.62
C LYS A 17 -25.47 -20.12 2.10
N LYS A 18 -25.38 -21.42 1.84
CA LYS A 18 -24.23 -22.28 2.20
C LYS A 18 -22.97 -21.93 1.40
N PHE A 19 -23.12 -21.38 0.18
CA PHE A 19 -22.03 -20.88 -0.64
C PHE A 19 -21.48 -19.54 -0.13
N ILE A 20 -22.34 -18.54 0.12
CA ILE A 20 -21.92 -17.22 0.61
C ILE A 20 -21.39 -17.24 2.05
N THR A 21 -21.81 -18.21 2.88
CA THR A 21 -21.28 -18.38 4.24
C THR A 21 -19.93 -19.10 4.27
N ARG A 22 -19.37 -19.48 3.11
CA ARG A 22 -17.93 -19.81 3.06
C ARG A 22 -17.16 -18.53 3.38
N GLY A 23 -16.62 -18.45 4.60
CA GLY A 23 -16.02 -17.22 5.15
C GLY A 23 -15.04 -16.51 4.22
N ASN A 24 -14.25 -17.26 3.45
CA ASN A 24 -13.29 -16.69 2.50
C ASN A 24 -13.93 -15.90 1.33
N VAL A 25 -15.17 -16.22 0.93
CA VAL A 25 -15.84 -15.54 -0.20
C VAL A 25 -16.53 -14.27 0.24
N LEU A 26 -17.14 -14.25 1.43
CA LEU A 26 -17.84 -13.09 1.97
C LEU A 26 -16.87 -11.92 2.19
N ASP A 27 -15.76 -12.18 2.88
CA ASP A 27 -14.77 -11.15 3.22
C ASP A 27 -14.07 -10.60 1.97
N MET A 28 -13.78 -11.48 1.00
CA MET A 28 -13.25 -11.06 -0.30
C MET A 28 -14.26 -10.19 -1.08
N SER A 29 -15.55 -10.57 -1.06
CA SER A 29 -16.61 -9.84 -1.77
C SER A 29 -16.85 -8.46 -1.17
N VAL A 30 -16.85 -8.35 0.16
CA VAL A 30 -16.96 -7.06 0.86
C VAL A 30 -15.75 -6.18 0.53
N GLY A 31 -14.54 -6.73 0.55
CA GLY A 31 -13.31 -6.00 0.19
C GLY A 31 -13.36 -5.41 -1.23
N VAL A 32 -13.85 -6.16 -2.21
CA VAL A 32 -13.98 -5.69 -3.60
C VAL A 32 -15.04 -4.59 -3.74
N ILE A 33 -16.22 -4.77 -3.13
CA ILE A 33 -17.31 -3.78 -3.20
C ILE A 33 -16.91 -2.47 -2.51
N VAL A 34 -16.33 -2.56 -1.30
CA VAL A 34 -15.86 -1.39 -0.55
C VAL A 34 -14.70 -0.72 -1.27
N GLY A 35 -13.75 -1.49 -1.83
CA GLY A 35 -12.64 -0.96 -2.62
C GLY A 35 -13.11 -0.18 -3.86
N GLY A 36 -14.11 -0.71 -4.58
CA GLY A 36 -14.73 -0.04 -5.72
C GLY A 36 -15.44 1.27 -5.34
N ALA A 37 -16.28 1.22 -4.30
CA ALA A 37 -16.99 2.40 -3.79
C ALA A 37 -16.02 3.49 -3.28
N PHE A 38 -14.98 3.07 -2.55
CA PHE A 38 -13.95 3.98 -2.05
C PHE A 38 -13.17 4.66 -3.18
N THR A 39 -12.80 3.90 -4.22
CA THR A 39 -12.15 4.46 -5.42
C THR A 39 -13.02 5.52 -6.09
N ALA A 40 -14.33 5.31 -6.16
CA ALA A 40 -15.27 6.30 -6.70
C ALA A 40 -15.31 7.59 -5.86
N ILE A 41 -15.28 7.48 -4.53
CA ILE A 41 -15.23 8.64 -3.62
C ILE A 41 -13.93 9.44 -3.82
N VAL A 42 -12.79 8.75 -3.88
CA VAL A 42 -11.47 9.39 -4.09
C VAL A 42 -11.42 10.08 -5.45
N ASN A 43 -11.90 9.41 -6.50
CA ASN A 43 -11.98 9.98 -7.85
C ASN A 43 -12.90 11.19 -7.88
N GLY A 44 -14.06 11.14 -7.21
CA GLY A 44 -14.99 12.25 -7.09
C GLY A 44 -14.35 13.45 -6.41
N MET A 45 -13.70 13.24 -5.25
CA MET A 45 -13.02 14.32 -4.54
C MET A 45 -11.88 14.93 -5.37
N SER A 46 -11.07 14.11 -6.06
CA SER A 46 -10.01 14.64 -6.92
C SER A 46 -10.58 15.42 -8.10
N ASN A 47 -11.56 14.85 -8.80
CA ASN A 47 -12.10 15.44 -10.02
C ASN A 47 -12.93 16.70 -9.77
N PHE A 48 -13.71 16.74 -8.68
CA PHE A 48 -14.67 17.80 -8.43
C PHE A 48 -14.18 18.86 -7.43
N ILE A 49 -13.23 18.52 -6.56
CA ILE A 49 -12.72 19.47 -5.54
C ILE A 49 -11.29 19.87 -5.88
N LEU A 50 -10.40 18.92 -6.11
CA LEU A 50 -8.99 19.24 -6.33
C LEU A 50 -8.72 19.83 -7.71
N LYS A 51 -9.22 19.22 -8.79
CA LYS A 51 -9.01 19.75 -10.15
C LYS A 51 -9.37 21.24 -10.28
N PRO A 52 -10.55 21.72 -9.82
CA PRO A 52 -10.86 23.15 -9.88
C PRO A 52 -9.90 24.02 -9.07
N VAL A 53 -9.52 23.60 -7.87
CA VAL A 53 -8.57 24.34 -7.01
C VAL A 53 -7.19 24.45 -7.65
N ILE A 54 -6.72 23.37 -8.28
CA ILE A 54 -5.43 23.37 -8.98
C ILE A 54 -5.48 24.13 -10.29
N ASN A 55 -6.54 23.99 -11.08
CA ASN A 55 -6.72 24.80 -12.28
C ASN A 55 -6.76 26.29 -11.93
N TRP A 56 -7.41 26.65 -10.82
CA TRP A 56 -7.42 28.01 -10.30
C TRP A 56 -6.02 28.48 -9.85
N LEU A 57 -5.25 27.63 -9.15
CA LEU A 57 -3.86 27.95 -8.77
C LEU A 57 -2.94 28.11 -9.99
N ILE A 58 -3.06 27.24 -10.99
CA ILE A 58 -2.31 27.33 -12.25
C ILE A 58 -2.69 28.62 -12.99
N ALA A 59 -3.99 28.96 -13.03
CA ALA A 59 -4.47 30.17 -13.66
C ALA A 59 -3.89 31.45 -13.03
N ILE A 60 -3.66 31.44 -11.71
CA ILE A 60 -3.00 32.55 -11.00
C ILE A 60 -1.51 32.63 -11.35
N LEU A 61 -0.83 31.49 -11.45
CA LEU A 61 0.63 31.45 -11.65
C LEU A 61 1.06 31.63 -13.11
N ILE A 62 0.26 31.13 -14.06
CA ILE A 62 0.60 31.04 -15.50
C ILE A 62 -0.31 31.94 -16.36
N GLY A 63 -1.47 32.37 -15.85
CA GLY A 63 -2.46 33.18 -16.58
C GLY A 63 -3.76 32.41 -16.83
N LYS A 64 -4.85 33.14 -17.13
CA LYS A 64 -6.23 32.61 -17.22
C LYS A 64 -6.39 31.45 -18.22
N ASP A 65 -5.56 31.42 -19.27
CA ASP A 65 -5.56 30.39 -20.33
C ASP A 65 -4.63 29.21 -20.00
N GLY A 66 -3.91 29.26 -18.87
CA GLY A 66 -3.12 28.17 -18.30
C GLY A 66 -2.26 27.39 -19.31
N LEU A 67 -2.65 26.12 -19.50
CA LEU A 67 -2.01 25.17 -20.42
C LEU A 67 -2.79 24.99 -21.75
N GLU A 68 -3.92 25.68 -21.95
CA GLU A 68 -4.78 25.53 -23.14
C GLU A 68 -4.09 25.95 -24.44
N GLY A 69 -3.06 26.81 -24.36
CA GLY A 69 -2.26 27.21 -25.52
C GLY A 69 -1.20 26.20 -25.97
N ALA A 70 -0.97 25.12 -25.20
CA ALA A 70 0.06 24.13 -25.51
C ALA A 70 -0.44 23.09 -26.54
N VAL A 71 -1.01 23.55 -27.65
CA VAL A 71 -1.51 22.68 -28.71
C VAL A 71 -0.58 22.80 -29.92
N THR A 72 0.05 21.68 -30.30
CA THR A 72 0.80 21.61 -31.56
C THR A 72 -0.12 21.09 -32.64
N MET A 73 -0.45 21.90 -33.63
CA MET A 73 -1.27 21.49 -34.77
C MET A 73 -0.38 20.94 -35.89
N LEU A 74 -0.59 19.67 -36.27
CA LEU A 74 0.18 19.01 -37.34
C LEU A 74 -0.52 19.16 -38.70
N SER A 75 -1.85 19.24 -38.70
CA SER A 75 -2.64 19.59 -39.89
C SER A 75 -3.87 20.40 -39.47
N PRO A 76 -3.86 21.73 -39.65
CA PRO A 76 -5.02 22.55 -39.34
C PRO A 76 -6.08 22.37 -40.43
N ALA A 77 -7.23 21.80 -40.05
CA ALA A 77 -8.45 21.88 -40.84
C ALA A 77 -9.18 23.15 -40.43
N TYR A 78 -9.57 23.97 -41.40
CA TYR A 78 -10.31 25.21 -41.16
C TYR A 78 -11.74 25.02 -41.63
N THR A 79 -12.71 25.30 -40.77
CA THR A 79 -14.10 25.54 -41.16
C THR A 79 -14.35 27.05 -41.21
N LEU A 80 -15.28 27.45 -42.05
CA LEU A 80 -15.75 28.84 -42.10
C LEU A 80 -16.91 28.96 -41.11
N ASP A 81 -16.76 29.81 -40.11
CA ASP A 81 -17.89 30.22 -39.25
C ASP A 81 -18.89 31.06 -40.06
N GLU A 82 -20.11 31.24 -39.53
CA GLU A 82 -21.19 32.04 -40.15
C GLU A 82 -20.79 33.51 -40.47
N THR A 83 -19.67 33.98 -39.92
CA THR A 83 -19.07 35.31 -40.16
C THR A 83 -17.89 35.30 -41.15
N GLY A 84 -17.57 34.16 -41.76
CA GLY A 84 -16.50 34.04 -42.76
C GLY A 84 -15.07 34.00 -42.18
N ALA A 85 -14.91 33.92 -40.86
CA ALA A 85 -13.62 33.71 -40.22
C ALA A 85 -13.19 32.24 -40.32
N LYS A 86 -11.90 32.00 -40.61
CA LYS A 86 -11.31 30.65 -40.58
C LYS A 86 -11.16 30.21 -39.12
N VAL A 87 -12.08 29.39 -38.66
CA VAL A 87 -12.01 28.77 -37.33
C VAL A 87 -11.39 27.40 -37.47
N ILE A 88 -10.54 27.04 -36.51
CA ILE A 88 -9.85 25.77 -36.50
C ILE A 88 -10.87 24.72 -36.08
N ASP A 89 -11.14 23.77 -36.96
CA ASP A 89 -12.05 22.67 -36.68
C ASP A 89 -11.30 21.60 -35.87
N LEU A 90 -11.49 21.58 -34.56
CA LEU A 90 -10.91 20.57 -33.66
C LEU A 90 -11.42 19.14 -33.96
N ALA A 91 -12.49 18.95 -34.74
CA ALA A 91 -12.96 17.61 -35.10
C ALA A 91 -12.21 17.03 -36.31
N ASN A 92 -11.77 17.88 -37.24
CA ASN A 92 -11.07 17.47 -38.48
C ASN A 92 -9.58 17.84 -38.50
N SER A 93 -9.10 18.58 -37.51
CA SER A 93 -7.67 18.90 -37.37
C SER A 93 -6.92 17.80 -36.62
N ILE A 94 -5.69 17.55 -37.05
CA ILE A 94 -4.77 16.66 -36.35
C ILE A 94 -3.91 17.53 -35.45
N TYR A 95 -4.13 17.45 -34.14
CA TYR A 95 -3.36 18.20 -33.14
C TYR A 95 -2.96 17.32 -31.95
N ILE A 96 -1.87 17.74 -31.30
CA ILE A 96 -1.43 17.19 -30.02
C ILE A 96 -1.74 18.25 -28.96
N ASP A 97 -2.63 17.92 -28.04
CA ASP A 97 -2.95 18.73 -26.88
C ASP A 97 -2.01 18.39 -25.70
N TRP A 98 -0.87 19.08 -25.63
CA TRP A 98 0.06 18.94 -24.51
C TRP A 98 -0.53 19.48 -23.22
N GLY A 99 -1.47 20.42 -23.30
CA GLY A 99 -2.11 21.00 -22.13
C GLY A 99 -2.96 20.00 -21.37
N SER A 100 -3.83 19.29 -22.07
CA SER A 100 -4.64 18.19 -21.52
C SER A 100 -3.78 17.03 -21.04
N PHE A 101 -2.68 16.73 -21.72
CA PHE A 101 -1.74 15.69 -21.29
C PHE A 101 -1.05 16.04 -19.96
N ILE A 102 -0.48 17.24 -19.84
CA ILE A 102 0.17 17.71 -18.62
C ILE A 102 -0.85 17.82 -17.48
N SER A 103 -2.05 18.34 -17.76
CA SER A 103 -3.15 18.39 -16.81
C SER A 103 -3.53 17.00 -16.28
N SER A 104 -3.55 16.00 -17.16
CA SER A 104 -3.81 14.60 -16.78
C SER A 104 -2.70 14.01 -15.90
N ILE A 105 -1.43 14.33 -16.16
CA ILE A 105 -0.29 13.94 -15.31
C ILE A 105 -0.41 14.58 -13.92
N ILE A 106 -0.66 15.89 -13.86
CA ILE A 106 -0.84 16.61 -12.59
C ILE A 106 -1.98 15.98 -11.79
N ASN A 107 -3.12 15.72 -12.44
CA ASN A 107 -4.25 15.07 -11.81
C ASN A 107 -3.92 13.66 -11.29
N PHE A 108 -3.17 12.86 -12.04
CA PHE A 108 -2.74 11.53 -11.60
C PHE A 108 -1.89 11.59 -10.33
N LEU A 109 -0.89 12.49 -10.29
CA LEU A 109 -0.04 12.68 -9.10
C LEU A 109 -0.86 13.13 -7.88
N LEU A 110 -1.88 13.97 -8.09
CA LEU A 110 -2.77 14.43 -7.03
C LEU A 110 -3.66 13.30 -6.49
N ILE A 111 -4.27 12.48 -7.36
CA ILE A 111 -5.04 11.31 -6.92
C ILE A 111 -4.16 10.39 -6.08
N ALA A 112 -2.93 10.13 -6.53
CA ALA A 112 -1.97 9.31 -5.80
C ALA A 112 -1.64 9.92 -4.43
N PHE A 113 -1.41 11.23 -4.36
CA PHE A 113 -1.13 11.95 -3.10
C PHE A 113 -2.29 11.91 -2.12
N VAL A 114 -3.51 12.11 -2.59
CA VAL A 114 -4.74 12.02 -1.79
C VAL A 114 -4.93 10.62 -1.25
N LEU A 115 -4.83 9.61 -2.13
CA LEU A 115 -5.00 8.22 -1.75
C LEU A 115 -3.97 7.82 -0.70
N PHE A 116 -2.71 8.22 -0.90
CA PHE A 116 -1.65 8.05 0.09
C PHE A 116 -1.98 8.73 1.42
N SER A 117 -2.46 9.98 1.39
CA SER A 117 -2.82 10.74 2.60
C SER A 117 -3.94 10.06 3.39
N ILE A 118 -4.99 9.61 2.71
CA ILE A 118 -6.11 8.90 3.37
C ILE A 118 -5.64 7.58 3.96
N VAL A 119 -4.92 6.76 3.18
CA VAL A 119 -4.38 5.48 3.65
C VAL A 119 -3.45 5.69 4.85
N ARG A 120 -2.61 6.73 4.82
CA ARG A 120 -1.74 7.11 5.94
C ARG A 120 -2.54 7.46 7.20
N ILE A 121 -3.63 8.21 7.07
CA ILE A 121 -4.50 8.58 8.20
C ILE A 121 -5.17 7.32 8.78
N ILE A 122 -5.74 6.47 7.92
CA ILE A 122 -6.39 5.22 8.34
C ILE A 122 -5.39 4.33 9.06
N ASN A 123 -4.19 4.14 8.49
CA ASN A 123 -3.14 3.34 9.12
C ASN A 123 -2.69 3.93 10.47
N LYS A 124 -2.67 5.26 10.61
CA LYS A 124 -2.34 5.92 11.89
C LYS A 124 -3.45 5.72 12.94
N ILE A 125 -4.71 5.78 12.53
CA ILE A 125 -5.86 5.56 13.42
C ILE A 125 -5.93 4.10 13.85
N ALA A 126 -5.77 3.16 12.91
CA ALA A 126 -5.73 1.73 13.21
C ALA A 126 -4.60 1.40 14.21
N ALA A 127 -3.38 1.92 13.95
CA ALA A 127 -2.25 1.74 14.86
C ALA A 127 -2.48 2.40 16.24
N ALA A 128 -3.27 3.47 16.33
CA ALA A 128 -3.65 4.06 17.61
C ALA A 128 -4.65 3.16 18.36
N GLN A 129 -5.67 2.64 17.68
CA GLN A 129 -6.65 1.72 18.28
C GLN A 129 -5.98 0.43 18.78
N ASP A 130 -5.07 -0.16 18.00
CA ASP A 130 -4.35 -1.36 18.41
C ASP A 130 -3.50 -1.10 19.66
N LYS A 131 -2.84 0.05 19.76
CA LYS A 131 -2.11 0.44 20.99
C LYS A 131 -3.02 0.57 22.20
N PHE A 132 -4.21 1.16 22.05
CA PHE A 132 -5.17 1.24 23.15
C PHE A 132 -5.72 -0.13 23.56
N ALA A 133 -5.99 -1.01 22.59
CA ALA A 133 -6.44 -2.37 22.84
C ALA A 133 -5.34 -3.20 23.52
N ASP A 134 -4.09 -3.08 23.07
CA ASP A 134 -2.93 -3.74 23.65
C ASP A 134 -2.64 -3.22 25.06
N GLU A 135 -2.66 -1.91 25.30
CA GLU A 135 -2.48 -1.34 26.64
C GLU A 135 -3.54 -1.85 27.63
N GLN A 136 -4.81 -1.85 27.22
CA GLN A 136 -5.91 -2.38 28.03
C GLN A 136 -5.73 -3.89 28.30
N MET A 137 -5.33 -4.65 27.27
CA MET A 137 -5.06 -6.09 27.38
C MET A 137 -3.83 -6.40 28.25
N VAL A 138 -2.79 -5.58 28.21
CA VAL A 138 -1.60 -5.68 29.08
C VAL A 138 -1.99 -5.39 30.53
N ILE A 139 -2.80 -4.37 30.78
CA ILE A 139 -3.31 -4.05 32.12
C ILE A 139 -4.17 -5.21 32.66
N TYR A 140 -5.06 -5.76 31.85
CA TYR A 140 -5.90 -6.91 32.22
C TYR A 140 -5.05 -8.16 32.52
N ARG A 141 -4.14 -8.53 31.62
CA ARG A 141 -3.23 -9.68 31.81
C ARG A 141 -2.36 -9.53 33.05
N ARG A 142 -1.79 -8.34 33.27
CA ARG A 142 -1.02 -8.03 34.49
C ARG A 142 -1.84 -8.23 35.75
N LYS A 143 -3.07 -7.69 35.79
CA LYS A 143 -3.97 -7.87 36.94
C LYS A 143 -4.29 -9.35 37.17
N LYS A 144 -4.53 -10.11 36.10
CA LYS A 144 -4.82 -11.54 36.16
C LYS A 144 -3.62 -12.35 36.70
N ILE A 145 -2.42 -12.13 36.18
CA ILE A 145 -1.20 -12.85 36.63
C ILE A 145 -0.87 -12.52 38.09
N ILE A 146 -0.94 -11.25 38.49
CA ILE A 146 -0.73 -10.86 39.90
C ILE A 146 -1.81 -11.50 40.79
N PHE A 147 -3.05 -11.62 40.31
CA PHE A 147 -4.11 -12.31 41.03
C PHE A 147 -3.85 -13.82 41.14
N GLU A 148 -3.38 -14.47 40.09
CA GLU A 148 -2.97 -15.88 40.11
C GLU A 148 -1.84 -16.12 41.11
N TYR A 149 -0.82 -15.26 41.16
CA TYR A 149 0.24 -15.33 42.18
C TYR A 149 -0.31 -15.13 43.60
N ARG A 150 -1.32 -14.29 43.78
CA ARG A 150 -2.01 -14.15 45.07
C ARG A 150 -2.81 -15.40 45.44
N MET A 151 -3.42 -16.07 44.46
CA MET A 151 -4.13 -17.34 44.67
C MET A 151 -3.17 -18.50 45.01
N GLN A 152 -1.91 -18.41 44.60
CA GLN A 152 -0.83 -19.32 45.01
C GLN A 152 -0.32 -19.07 46.45
N GLY A 153 -0.98 -18.19 47.22
CA GLY A 153 -0.63 -17.88 48.60
C GLY A 153 0.42 -16.79 48.78
N MET A 154 0.85 -16.12 47.71
CA MET A 154 1.81 -15.01 47.80
C MET A 154 1.14 -13.72 48.29
N SER A 155 1.84 -12.93 49.09
CA SER A 155 1.34 -11.61 49.50
C SER A 155 1.30 -10.63 48.31
N LYS A 156 0.53 -9.54 48.44
CA LYS A 156 0.38 -8.53 47.37
C LYS A 156 1.72 -7.95 46.90
N ALA A 157 2.70 -7.82 47.79
CA ALA A 157 4.02 -7.28 47.48
C ALA A 157 4.88 -8.30 46.71
N GLU A 158 4.86 -9.56 47.13
CA GLU A 158 5.64 -10.64 46.51
C GLU A 158 5.13 -11.00 45.12
N ALA A 159 3.81 -11.07 44.94
CA ALA A 159 3.18 -11.29 43.63
C ALA A 159 3.57 -10.19 42.61
N LYS A 160 3.66 -8.94 43.08
CA LYS A 160 4.09 -7.81 42.24
C LYS A 160 5.58 -7.87 41.91
N ALA A 161 6.42 -8.28 42.88
CA ALA A 161 7.85 -8.43 42.68
C ALA A 161 8.19 -9.55 41.70
N LYS A 162 7.53 -10.72 41.83
CA LYS A 162 7.70 -11.86 40.93
C LYS A 162 7.31 -11.53 39.48
N TYR A 163 6.16 -10.87 39.28
CA TYR A 163 5.77 -10.38 37.95
C TYR A 163 6.84 -9.45 37.33
N LEU A 164 7.43 -8.56 38.12
CA LEU A 164 8.47 -7.66 37.62
C LEU A 164 9.77 -8.42 37.28
N GLN A 165 10.07 -9.47 38.03
CA GLN A 165 11.21 -10.34 37.77
C GLN A 165 11.01 -11.14 36.48
N ASP A 166 9.83 -11.76 36.30
CA ASP A 166 9.46 -12.50 35.09
C ASP A 166 9.52 -11.63 33.83
N VAL A 167 9.11 -10.36 33.92
CA VAL A 167 9.20 -9.39 32.81
C VAL A 167 10.67 -9.09 32.46
N LYS A 168 11.53 -8.86 33.46
CA LYS A 168 12.97 -8.63 33.23
C LYS A 168 13.66 -9.85 32.63
N ASP A 169 13.33 -11.04 33.12
CA ASP A 169 13.89 -12.29 32.61
C ASP A 169 13.46 -12.55 31.15
N ALA A 170 12.23 -12.16 30.79
CA ALA A 170 11.74 -12.21 29.41
C ALA A 170 12.46 -11.20 28.50
N GLU A 171 12.74 -9.99 28.98
CA GLU A 171 13.52 -8.99 28.25
C GLU A 171 14.96 -9.46 28.00
N ILE A 172 15.62 -10.05 29.01
CA ILE A 172 16.97 -10.61 28.89
C ILE A 172 16.99 -11.74 27.84
N LYS A 173 16.06 -12.68 27.91
CA LYS A 173 15.96 -13.77 26.91
C LYS A 173 15.74 -13.25 25.49
N LYS A 174 14.96 -12.19 25.32
CA LYS A 174 14.74 -11.58 24.02
C LYS A 174 16.03 -10.95 23.47
N ALA A 175 16.75 -10.21 24.29
CA ALA A 175 18.03 -9.60 23.92
C ALA A 175 19.12 -10.65 23.59
N GLU A 176 19.15 -11.75 24.35
CA GLU A 176 20.05 -12.88 24.06
C GLU A 176 19.74 -13.51 22.70
N LYS A 177 18.46 -13.66 22.36
CA LYS A 177 18.01 -14.21 21.08
C LYS A 177 18.37 -13.28 19.91
N GLU A 178 18.11 -11.98 20.04
CA GLU A 178 18.49 -10.98 19.03
C GLU A 178 20.02 -10.93 18.82
N MET A 179 20.81 -11.06 19.90
CA MET A 179 22.26 -11.14 19.81
C MET A 179 22.73 -12.42 19.13
N GLN A 180 22.09 -13.56 19.38
CA GLN A 180 22.40 -14.82 18.68
C GLN A 180 22.05 -14.74 17.19
N GLU A 181 20.90 -14.17 16.84
CA GLU A 181 20.50 -13.94 15.44
C GLU A 181 21.47 -12.99 14.72
N ALA A 182 21.92 -11.92 15.39
CA ALA A 182 22.93 -11.01 14.84
C ALA A 182 24.29 -11.69 14.62
N LYS A 183 24.75 -12.51 15.58
CA LYS A 183 25.99 -13.28 15.45
C LYS A 183 25.91 -14.29 14.30
N ALA A 184 24.79 -14.98 14.13
CA ALA A 184 24.57 -15.90 13.03
C ALA A 184 24.60 -15.19 11.67
N LEU A 185 23.97 -14.02 11.56
CA LEU A 185 24.00 -13.20 10.35
C LEU A 185 25.42 -12.68 10.04
N GLU A 186 26.18 -12.30 11.06
CA GLU A 186 27.57 -11.86 10.91
C GLU A 186 28.47 -13.01 10.46
N GLU A 187 28.29 -14.20 11.01
CA GLU A 187 28.99 -15.41 10.59
C GLU A 187 28.65 -15.80 9.14
N GLU A 188 27.37 -15.72 8.76
CA GLU A 188 26.92 -15.96 7.39
C GLU A 188 27.53 -14.96 6.39
N LYS A 189 27.60 -13.67 6.76
CA LYS A 189 28.28 -12.65 5.96
C LYS A 189 29.77 -12.93 5.82
N ARG A 190 30.44 -13.36 6.88
CA ARG A 190 31.87 -13.68 6.85
C ARG A 190 32.17 -14.87 5.92
N LEU A 191 31.34 -15.91 5.98
CA LEU A 191 31.39 -17.06 5.05
C LEU A 191 31.10 -16.65 3.60
N ALA A 192 30.16 -15.74 3.37
CA ALA A 192 29.87 -15.22 2.04
C ALA A 192 31.04 -14.38 1.48
N GLU A 193 31.69 -13.60 2.34
CA GLU A 193 32.85 -12.78 1.98
C GLU A 193 34.10 -13.62 1.72
N GLU A 194 34.33 -14.69 2.51
CA GLU A 194 35.35 -15.69 2.24
C GLU A 194 35.15 -16.37 0.89
N LYS A 195 33.93 -16.84 0.59
CA LYS A 195 33.59 -17.43 -0.72
C LYS A 195 33.72 -16.45 -1.87
N ALA A 196 33.34 -15.18 -1.66
CA ALA A 196 33.50 -14.14 -2.66
C ALA A 196 34.99 -13.88 -2.97
N ASN A 197 35.84 -13.82 -1.94
CA ASN A 197 37.28 -13.66 -2.11
C ASN A 197 37.92 -14.87 -2.80
N GLU A 198 37.51 -16.08 -2.44
CA GLU A 198 37.94 -17.32 -3.08
C GLU A 198 37.59 -17.31 -4.58
N ASN A 199 36.34 -16.98 -4.92
CA ASN A 199 35.90 -16.85 -6.32
C ASN A 199 36.69 -15.79 -7.08
N VAL A 200 36.98 -14.64 -6.47
CA VAL A 200 37.80 -13.58 -7.10
C VAL A 200 39.22 -14.07 -7.37
N LEU A 201 39.79 -14.88 -6.48
CA LEU A 201 41.13 -15.47 -6.63
C LEU A 201 41.16 -16.47 -7.79
N LEU A 202 40.20 -17.39 -7.82
CA LEU A 202 40.04 -18.37 -8.91
C LEU A 202 39.88 -17.68 -10.28
N LEU A 203 39.10 -16.61 -10.34
CA LEU A 203 38.92 -15.83 -11.58
C LEU A 203 40.21 -15.12 -12.04
N LYS A 204 41.08 -14.71 -11.10
CA LYS A 204 42.40 -14.17 -11.45
C LYS A 204 43.31 -15.27 -12.01
N GLU A 205 43.36 -16.43 -11.36
CA GLU A 205 44.15 -17.57 -11.85
C GLU A 205 43.71 -18.01 -13.25
N ILE A 206 42.41 -18.14 -13.49
CA ILE A 206 41.86 -18.47 -14.82
C ILE A 206 42.28 -17.44 -15.87
N ARG A 207 42.18 -16.14 -15.55
CA ARG A 207 42.59 -15.06 -16.45
C ARG A 207 44.07 -15.15 -16.79
N ASP A 208 44.92 -15.40 -15.80
CA ASP A 208 46.37 -15.46 -16.00
C ASP A 208 46.78 -16.69 -16.83
N ILE A 209 46.11 -17.84 -16.64
CA ILE A 209 46.27 -19.02 -17.49
C ILE A 209 45.84 -18.74 -18.94
N LEU A 210 44.70 -18.07 -19.13
CA LEU A 210 44.20 -17.73 -20.47
C LEU A 210 45.15 -16.77 -21.20
N LYS A 211 45.74 -15.79 -20.50
CA LYS A 211 46.78 -14.92 -21.07
C LYS A 211 48.03 -15.70 -21.46
N ALA A 212 48.52 -16.56 -20.57
CA ALA A 212 49.72 -17.37 -20.84
C ALA A 212 49.53 -18.33 -22.02
N ASN A 213 48.31 -18.81 -22.27
CA ASN A 213 47.99 -19.62 -23.44
C ASN A 213 47.74 -18.80 -24.72
N ALA A 214 47.35 -17.54 -24.62
CA ALA A 214 47.17 -16.65 -25.78
C ALA A 214 48.50 -16.09 -26.31
N GLU A 215 49.57 -16.11 -25.51
CA GLU A 215 50.93 -15.69 -25.89
C GLU A 215 51.79 -16.82 -26.49
N LYS A 216 51.25 -18.03 -26.60
CA LYS A 216 51.87 -19.19 -27.29
C LYS A 216 51.25 -19.40 -28.67
#